data_AF-A0A0G1G7R5-F1
#
_entry.id   AF-A0A0G1G7R5-F1
#
_cell.length_a   1.000
_cell.length_b   1.000
_cell.length_c   1.000
_cell.angle_alpha   90.00
_cell.angle_beta   90.00
_cell.angle_gamma   90.00
#
_symmetry.space_group_name_H-M   'P 1'
#
loop_
_entity.id
_entity.type
_entity.pdbx_description
1 polymer ?
#
loop_
_entity_poly.entity_id
_entity_poly.type
_entity_poly.pdbx_seq_one_letter_code
_entity_poly.pdbx_strand_id
1 'polypeptide(L)'
;MIGKQIFKISLQPNIGDREDFSVRIIGPGETDYTFPLALTRTILAIWQEDNPKNAAEFLVKNIFDVIGTASAPPEEGFWFDSYNSAKTLRETANSIRNKGIQSFTKVRLENSFVQLIGADLFKQKKHLDDFFVNKYGFEFFRSFDDAFEDSQAIEDLSTPAKDNAHFLYRVCILSGFIDHINVRLPKENKQNKSLKAFKNWLLNEVKEDKLEKLTRTFQMVKNLRKQYPIHEHFDISPEGIRQIRREISEARKYFNLTLDYERDWLNVFEVFKKSLISIEEELKN
;
A
#
# COMPACT_ATOMS: atom_id res chain seq x y z
N MET A 1 -10.18 -35.88 -30.82
CA MET A 1 -9.07 -35.71 -29.87
C MET A 1 -9.15 -34.30 -29.31
N ILE A 2 -9.37 -34.14 -28.01
CA ILE A 2 -9.24 -32.82 -27.35
C ILE A 2 -7.74 -32.50 -27.37
N GLY A 3 -7.33 -31.46 -28.10
CA GLY A 3 -5.91 -31.09 -28.18
C GLY A 3 -5.36 -30.69 -26.81
N LYS A 4 -4.09 -31.01 -26.55
CA LYS A 4 -3.43 -30.68 -25.29
C LYS A 4 -3.19 -29.16 -25.22
N GLN A 5 -3.51 -28.57 -24.08
CA GLN A 5 -3.16 -27.18 -23.78
C GLN A 5 -1.68 -27.06 -23.42
N ILE A 6 -1.03 -26.00 -23.87
CA ILE A 6 0.35 -25.67 -23.53
C ILE A 6 0.35 -24.42 -22.66
N PHE A 7 0.92 -24.54 -21.46
CA PHE A 7 1.13 -23.43 -20.54
C PHE A 7 2.58 -22.97 -20.62
N LYS A 8 2.80 -21.70 -20.92
CA LYS A 8 4.12 -21.05 -20.84
C LYS A 8 4.06 -19.97 -19.78
N ILE A 9 4.88 -20.10 -18.76
CA ILE A 9 4.99 -19.14 -17.65
C ILE A 9 6.41 -18.59 -17.62
N SER A 10 6.53 -17.28 -17.78
CA SER A 10 7.80 -16.57 -17.82
C SER A 10 7.86 -15.55 -16.69
N LEU A 11 8.80 -15.74 -15.76
CA LEU A 11 9.08 -14.78 -14.70
C LEU A 11 9.56 -13.46 -15.34
N GLN A 12 8.94 -12.36 -14.93
CA GLN A 12 9.32 -11.00 -15.31
C GLN A 12 10.43 -10.48 -14.39
N PRO A 13 11.15 -9.41 -14.78
CA PRO A 13 12.08 -8.75 -13.88
C PRO A 13 11.41 -8.42 -12.55
N ASN A 14 12.10 -8.71 -11.45
CA ASN A 14 11.54 -8.54 -10.11
C ASN A 14 11.37 -7.06 -9.78
N ILE A 15 10.17 -6.66 -9.37
CA ILE A 15 9.83 -5.30 -8.96
C ILE A 15 9.25 -5.38 -7.53
N GLY A 16 10.00 -4.89 -6.54
CA GLY A 16 9.56 -4.86 -5.14
C GLY A 16 9.53 -6.22 -4.44
N ASP A 17 8.48 -6.47 -3.64
CA ASP A 17 8.28 -7.71 -2.85
C ASP A 17 7.36 -8.72 -3.55
N ARG A 18 7.49 -8.82 -4.88
CA ARG A 18 6.55 -9.57 -5.73
C ARG A 18 7.26 -10.33 -6.84
N GLU A 19 6.72 -11.51 -7.14
CA GLU A 19 7.12 -12.31 -8.28
C GLU A 19 6.04 -12.18 -9.36
N ASP A 20 6.40 -11.52 -10.47
CA ASP A 20 5.52 -11.28 -11.61
C ASP A 20 5.76 -12.28 -12.73
N PHE A 21 4.68 -12.74 -13.35
CA PHE A 21 4.72 -13.72 -14.42
C PHE A 21 3.90 -13.24 -15.62
N SER A 22 4.45 -13.45 -16.81
CA SER A 22 3.68 -13.46 -18.05
C SER A 22 3.26 -14.89 -18.34
N VAL A 23 1.94 -15.11 -18.38
CA VAL A 23 1.34 -16.41 -18.65
C VAL A 23 0.79 -16.39 -20.07
N ARG A 24 1.20 -17.38 -20.88
CA ARG A 24 0.62 -17.64 -22.20
C ARG A 24 0.04 -19.04 -22.24
N ILE A 25 -1.25 -19.12 -22.59
CA ILE A 25 -1.97 -20.39 -22.72
C ILE A 25 -2.32 -20.59 -24.19
N ILE A 26 -1.85 -21.68 -24.76
CA ILE A 26 -2.18 -22.10 -26.12
C ILE A 26 -3.09 -23.31 -26.02
N GLY A 27 -4.37 -23.10 -26.34
CA GLY A 27 -5.40 -24.14 -26.35
C GLY A 27 -5.54 -24.81 -27.72
N PRO A 28 -6.40 -25.84 -27.83
CA PRO A 28 -6.75 -26.41 -29.13
C PRO A 28 -7.54 -25.40 -29.99
N GLY A 29 -7.12 -25.21 -31.25
CA GLY A 29 -7.75 -24.27 -32.19
C GLY A 29 -7.02 -22.93 -32.26
N GLU A 30 -7.76 -21.82 -32.37
CA GLU A 30 -7.22 -20.43 -32.44
C GLU A 30 -7.08 -19.77 -31.05
N THR A 31 -7.10 -20.54 -29.96
CA THR A 31 -7.03 -20.01 -28.60
C THR A 31 -5.58 -19.78 -28.15
N ASP A 32 -5.18 -18.51 -28.11
CA ASP A 32 -3.87 -18.07 -27.61
C ASP A 32 -4.08 -16.85 -26.70
N TYR A 33 -4.06 -17.08 -25.40
CA TYR A 33 -4.29 -16.05 -24.39
C TYR A 33 -3.00 -15.68 -23.70
N THR A 34 -2.82 -14.38 -23.48
CA THR A 34 -1.74 -13.85 -22.64
C THR A 34 -2.33 -13.00 -21.54
N PHE A 35 -1.91 -13.23 -20.29
CA PHE A 35 -2.33 -12.44 -19.14
C PHE A 35 -1.23 -12.42 -18.07
N PRO A 36 -1.18 -11.39 -17.22
CA PRO A 36 -0.25 -11.33 -16.11
C PRO A 36 -0.72 -12.20 -14.93
N LEU A 37 0.23 -12.73 -14.16
CA LEU A 37 -0.02 -13.33 -12.86
C LEU A 37 1.02 -12.84 -11.87
N ALA A 38 0.57 -12.48 -10.67
CA ALA A 38 1.43 -11.88 -9.67
C ALA A 38 1.27 -12.56 -8.31
N LEU A 39 2.40 -12.87 -7.66
CA LEU A 39 2.46 -13.51 -6.34
C LEU A 39 3.30 -12.65 -5.40
N THR A 40 2.76 -12.20 -4.27
CA THR A 40 3.59 -11.52 -3.27
C THR A 40 4.54 -12.49 -2.58
N ARG A 41 5.74 -12.06 -2.20
CA ARG A 41 6.66 -12.91 -1.42
C ARG A 41 6.09 -13.29 -0.06
N THR A 42 5.25 -12.42 0.50
CA THR A 42 4.48 -12.72 1.71
C THR A 42 3.59 -13.96 1.53
N ILE A 43 2.86 -14.08 0.42
CA ILE A 43 2.00 -15.26 0.22
C ILE A 43 2.81 -16.52 -0.07
N LEU A 44 3.90 -16.40 -0.82
CA LEU A 44 4.84 -17.50 -1.05
C LEU A 44 5.43 -18.03 0.27
N ALA A 45 5.79 -17.14 1.18
CA ALA A 45 6.27 -17.50 2.51
C ALA A 45 5.18 -18.17 3.37
N ILE A 46 3.93 -17.68 3.33
CA ILE A 46 2.80 -18.30 4.03
C ILE A 46 2.56 -19.73 3.52
N TRP A 47 2.64 -19.91 2.21
CA TRP A 47 2.48 -21.23 1.58
C TRP A 47 3.69 -22.12 1.72
N GLN A 48 4.82 -21.60 2.19
CA GLN A 48 6.11 -22.29 2.25
C GLN A 48 6.57 -22.78 0.87
N GLU A 49 6.35 -21.96 -0.16
CA GLU A 49 6.72 -22.23 -1.55
C GLU A 49 8.01 -21.50 -1.91
N ASP A 50 9.13 -22.23 -1.88
CA ASP A 50 10.46 -21.70 -2.22
C ASP A 50 10.65 -21.48 -3.74
N ASN A 51 9.76 -22.03 -4.56
CA ASN A 51 9.79 -21.87 -6.01
C ASN A 51 8.53 -21.17 -6.53
N PRO A 52 8.58 -19.84 -6.72
CA PRO A 52 7.46 -19.03 -7.19
C PRO A 52 6.85 -19.52 -8.51
N LYS A 53 7.69 -20.06 -9.41
CA LYS A 53 7.25 -20.56 -10.72
C LYS A 53 6.35 -21.79 -10.57
N ASN A 54 6.68 -22.70 -9.65
CA ASN A 54 5.86 -23.88 -9.40
C ASN A 54 4.47 -23.49 -8.86
N ALA A 55 4.42 -22.53 -7.94
CA ALA A 55 3.17 -21.99 -7.42
C ALA A 55 2.33 -21.33 -8.52
N ALA A 56 2.96 -20.52 -9.39
CA ALA A 56 2.30 -19.91 -10.54
C ALA A 56 1.73 -20.96 -11.51
N GLU A 57 2.52 -21.99 -11.87
CA GLU A 57 2.06 -23.10 -12.73
C GLU A 57 0.88 -23.86 -12.13
N PHE A 58 0.91 -24.08 -10.82
CA PHE A 58 -0.18 -24.75 -10.12
C PHE A 58 -1.45 -23.90 -10.17
N LEU A 59 -1.38 -22.61 -9.85
CA LEU A 59 -2.54 -21.72 -9.85
C LEU A 59 -3.13 -21.56 -11.25
N VAL A 60 -2.30 -21.35 -12.28
CA VAL A 60 -2.78 -21.20 -13.67
C VAL A 60 -3.58 -22.41 -14.14
N LYS A 61 -3.13 -23.63 -13.83
CA LYS A 61 -3.88 -24.85 -14.16
C LYS A 61 -5.26 -24.85 -13.49
N ASN A 62 -5.31 -24.53 -12.20
CA ASN A 62 -6.56 -24.50 -11.44
C ASN A 62 -7.53 -23.39 -11.91
N ILE A 63 -7.00 -22.23 -12.29
CA ILE A 63 -7.77 -21.12 -12.84
C ILE A 63 -8.39 -21.55 -14.18
N PHE A 64 -7.59 -22.14 -15.06
CA PHE A 64 -8.04 -22.49 -16.40
C PHE A 64 -8.97 -23.72 -16.42
N ASP A 65 -8.83 -24.63 -15.46
CA ASP A 65 -9.81 -25.71 -15.21
C ASP A 65 -11.21 -25.15 -14.90
N VAL A 66 -11.30 -23.96 -14.29
CA VAL A 66 -12.57 -23.30 -13.93
C VAL A 66 -13.11 -22.42 -15.07
N ILE A 67 -12.24 -21.65 -15.74
CA ILE A 67 -12.64 -20.76 -16.85
C ILE A 67 -13.04 -21.58 -18.11
N GLY A 68 -12.35 -22.70 -18.33
CA GLY A 68 -12.44 -23.47 -19.57
C GLY A 68 -11.77 -22.76 -20.76
N THR A 69 -11.81 -23.41 -21.93
CA THR A 69 -11.20 -22.89 -23.18
C THR A 69 -12.10 -21.92 -23.96
N ALA A 70 -13.35 -21.71 -23.53
CA ALA A 70 -14.34 -20.91 -24.26
C ALA A 70 -14.41 -19.44 -23.80
N SER A 71 -13.80 -19.13 -22.65
CA SER A 71 -13.83 -17.80 -22.04
C SER A 71 -12.40 -17.28 -21.94
N ALA A 72 -12.17 -16.06 -22.45
CA ALA A 72 -10.88 -15.41 -22.30
C ALA A 72 -10.65 -15.07 -20.80
N PRO A 73 -9.43 -15.27 -20.27
CA PRO A 73 -9.07 -14.73 -18.97
C PRO A 73 -9.07 -13.18 -19.03
N PRO A 74 -9.27 -12.49 -17.89
CA PRO A 74 -9.21 -11.03 -17.85
C PRO A 74 -7.83 -10.54 -18.29
N GLU A 75 -7.79 -9.45 -19.06
CA GLU A 75 -6.53 -8.85 -19.54
C GLU A 75 -5.64 -8.38 -18.37
N GLU A 76 -6.28 -7.96 -17.27
CA GLU A 76 -5.62 -7.53 -16.03
C GLU A 76 -5.00 -8.69 -15.25
N GLY A 77 -5.36 -9.93 -15.60
CA GLY A 77 -4.81 -11.15 -15.04
C GLY A 77 -5.18 -11.40 -13.58
N PHE A 78 -4.30 -12.13 -12.90
CA PHE A 78 -4.56 -12.68 -11.57
C PHE A 78 -3.54 -12.24 -10.56
N TRP A 79 -4.00 -11.99 -9.34
CA TRP A 79 -3.17 -11.59 -8.23
C TRP A 79 -3.38 -12.52 -7.05
N PHE A 80 -2.30 -12.87 -6.35
CA PHE A 80 -2.35 -13.63 -5.12
C PHE A 80 -1.51 -12.97 -4.04
N ASP A 81 -2.15 -12.66 -2.92
CA ASP A 81 -1.53 -12.16 -1.71
C ASP A 81 -2.12 -12.85 -0.47
N SER A 82 -1.66 -12.46 0.71
CA SER A 82 -2.14 -12.97 2.00
C SER A 82 -3.62 -12.71 2.29
N TYR A 83 -4.31 -11.90 1.49
CA TYR A 83 -5.67 -11.43 1.77
C TYR A 83 -6.72 -12.11 0.91
N ASN A 84 -6.43 -12.34 -0.38
CA ASN A 84 -7.32 -13.08 -1.25
C ASN A 84 -7.02 -14.59 -1.29
N SER A 85 -5.86 -14.99 -0.78
CA SER A 85 -5.43 -16.38 -0.74
C SER A 85 -5.70 -17.06 0.58
N ALA A 86 -5.84 -18.39 0.54
CA ALA A 86 -5.95 -19.21 1.73
C ALA A 86 -4.57 -19.52 2.35
N LYS A 87 -4.58 -20.23 3.47
CA LYS A 87 -3.37 -20.51 4.27
C LYS A 87 -2.37 -21.41 3.55
N THR A 88 -2.80 -22.16 2.54
CA THR A 88 -1.93 -22.96 1.69
C THR A 88 -2.26 -22.76 0.21
N LEU A 89 -1.28 -22.98 -0.66
CA LEU A 89 -1.45 -22.95 -2.11
C LEU A 89 -2.61 -23.85 -2.58
N ARG A 90 -2.73 -25.03 -1.94
CA ARG A 90 -3.78 -26.01 -2.24
C ARG A 90 -5.18 -25.53 -1.81
N GLU A 91 -5.30 -24.91 -0.64
CA GLU A 91 -6.56 -24.32 -0.19
C GLU A 91 -6.97 -23.15 -1.09
N THR A 92 -6.03 -22.33 -1.55
CA THR A 92 -6.28 -21.24 -2.50
C THR A 92 -6.82 -21.79 -3.81
N ALA A 93 -6.17 -22.82 -4.36
CA ALA A 93 -6.65 -23.52 -5.56
C ALA A 93 -8.04 -24.16 -5.38
N ASN A 94 -8.32 -24.74 -4.21
CA ASN A 94 -9.66 -25.25 -3.91
C ASN A 94 -10.69 -24.13 -3.84
N SER A 95 -10.32 -22.96 -3.32
CA SER A 95 -11.17 -21.77 -3.33
C SER A 95 -11.48 -21.31 -4.76
N ILE A 96 -10.48 -21.30 -5.66
CA ILE A 96 -10.68 -21.01 -7.08
C ILE A 96 -11.71 -21.96 -7.70
N ARG A 97 -11.57 -23.27 -7.45
CA ARG A 97 -12.49 -24.30 -7.98
C ARG A 97 -13.91 -24.17 -7.45
N ASN A 98 -14.05 -23.89 -6.16
CA ASN A 98 -15.34 -23.95 -5.48
C ASN A 98 -16.10 -22.61 -5.52
N LYS A 99 -15.38 -21.48 -5.55
CA LYS A 99 -15.94 -20.13 -5.45
C LYS A 99 -15.75 -19.31 -6.74
N GLY A 100 -15.04 -19.86 -7.73
CA GLY A 100 -14.71 -19.17 -8.96
C GLY A 100 -13.48 -18.27 -8.85
N ILE A 101 -13.17 -17.60 -9.95
CA ILE A 101 -11.93 -16.86 -10.13
C ILE A 101 -12.00 -15.38 -9.71
N GLN A 102 -13.20 -14.82 -9.54
CA GLN A 102 -13.41 -13.36 -9.41
C GLN A 102 -12.69 -12.74 -8.20
N SER A 103 -12.54 -13.47 -7.10
CA SER A 103 -11.80 -12.97 -5.92
C SER A 103 -10.29 -12.85 -6.14
N PHE A 104 -9.79 -13.41 -7.25
CA PHE A 104 -8.37 -13.47 -7.62
C PHE A 104 -8.06 -12.66 -8.88
N THR A 105 -9.08 -12.23 -9.61
CA THR A 105 -8.92 -11.30 -10.73
C THR A 105 -8.59 -9.92 -10.18
N LYS A 106 -7.62 -9.25 -10.78
CA LYS A 106 -7.42 -7.81 -10.54
C LYS A 106 -8.66 -7.10 -11.08
N VAL A 107 -9.66 -6.89 -10.23
CA VAL A 107 -10.70 -5.92 -10.52
C VAL A 107 -9.93 -4.61 -10.64
N ARG A 108 -9.72 -4.13 -11.88
CA ARG A 108 -9.65 -2.69 -12.09
C ARG A 108 -10.87 -2.20 -11.35
N LEU A 109 -10.66 -1.57 -10.20
CA LEU A 109 -11.73 -0.81 -9.56
C LEU A 109 -12.08 0.26 -10.59
N GLU A 110 -13.02 -0.06 -11.47
CA GLU A 110 -13.61 0.82 -12.48
C GLU A 110 -14.40 1.97 -11.84
N ASN A 111 -14.31 2.13 -10.51
CA ASN A 111 -14.56 3.41 -9.91
C ASN A 111 -13.37 4.32 -10.23
N SER A 112 -13.48 5.03 -11.35
CA SER A 112 -12.73 6.24 -11.65
C SER A 112 -12.56 7.16 -10.44
N PHE A 113 -13.53 7.16 -9.51
CA PHE A 113 -13.46 7.87 -8.23
C PHE A 113 -12.35 7.40 -7.27
N VAL A 114 -12.03 6.09 -7.26
CA VAL A 114 -11.08 5.44 -6.33
C VAL A 114 -9.64 5.67 -6.80
N GLN A 115 -9.36 5.59 -8.11
CA GLN A 115 -8.05 5.97 -8.68
C GLN A 115 -7.71 7.46 -8.48
N LEU A 116 -8.71 8.34 -8.37
CA LEU A 116 -8.48 9.78 -8.17
C LEU A 116 -7.86 10.08 -6.79
N ILE A 117 -8.19 9.32 -5.75
CA ILE A 117 -7.76 9.61 -4.38
C ILE A 117 -6.24 9.42 -4.21
N GLY A 118 -5.69 8.24 -4.56
CA GLY A 118 -4.25 7.99 -4.47
C GLY A 118 -3.44 8.91 -5.39
N ALA A 119 -3.90 9.13 -6.62
CA ALA A 119 -3.26 10.05 -7.57
C ALA A 119 -3.22 11.50 -7.06
N ASP A 120 -4.27 11.96 -6.36
CA ASP A 120 -4.33 13.30 -5.79
C ASP A 120 -3.22 13.53 -4.74
N LEU A 121 -2.88 12.53 -3.93
CA LEU A 121 -1.76 12.66 -2.98
C LEU A 121 -0.43 12.86 -3.69
N PHE A 122 -0.16 12.10 -4.76
CA PHE A 122 1.07 12.22 -5.54
C PHE A 122 1.13 13.52 -6.33
N LYS A 123 -0.01 14.04 -6.79
CA LYS A 123 -0.11 15.39 -7.34
C LYS A 123 0.26 16.44 -6.29
N GLN A 124 -0.29 16.33 -5.07
CA GLN A 124 0.05 17.25 -3.98
C GLN A 124 1.51 17.13 -3.55
N LYS A 125 2.08 15.91 -3.54
CA LYS A 125 3.51 15.67 -3.31
C LYS A 125 4.33 16.46 -4.32
N LYS A 126 4.06 16.30 -5.62
CA LYS A 126 4.76 17.02 -6.69
C LYS A 126 4.64 18.54 -6.54
N HIS A 127 3.44 19.04 -6.26
CA HIS A 127 3.23 20.48 -6.04
C HIS A 127 4.08 21.01 -4.88
N LEU A 128 4.16 20.27 -3.78
CA LEU A 128 4.95 20.67 -2.62
C LEU A 128 6.46 20.61 -2.92
N ASP A 129 6.92 19.59 -3.66
CA ASP A 129 8.31 19.50 -4.13
C ASP A 129 8.66 20.67 -5.05
N ASP A 130 7.81 20.97 -6.05
CA ASP A 130 8.01 22.10 -6.97
C ASP A 130 8.04 23.44 -6.20
N PHE A 131 7.18 23.64 -5.21
CA PHE A 131 7.19 24.82 -4.34
C PHE A 131 8.51 24.94 -3.57
N PHE A 132 8.97 23.84 -2.94
CA PHE A 132 10.20 23.85 -2.15
C PHE A 132 11.45 24.04 -3.03
N VAL A 133 11.49 23.45 -4.22
CA VAL A 133 12.58 23.67 -5.18
C VAL A 133 12.64 25.15 -5.57
N ASN A 134 11.50 25.75 -5.91
CA ASN A 134 11.44 27.16 -6.31
C ASN A 134 11.79 28.13 -5.17
N LYS A 135 11.35 27.85 -3.95
CA LYS A 135 11.52 28.77 -2.81
C LYS A 135 12.84 28.57 -2.05
N TYR A 136 13.25 27.31 -1.87
CA TYR A 136 14.36 26.93 -0.98
C TYR A 136 15.50 26.20 -1.70
N GLY A 137 15.33 25.80 -2.97
CA GLY A 137 16.39 25.18 -3.78
C GLY A 137 16.58 23.68 -3.57
N PHE A 138 15.63 23.00 -2.93
CA PHE A 138 15.66 21.54 -2.72
C PHE A 138 14.24 20.97 -2.69
N GLU A 139 14.10 19.67 -2.99
CA GLU A 139 12.81 18.96 -2.93
C GLU A 139 12.34 18.74 -1.48
N PHE A 140 11.04 18.82 -1.24
CA PHE A 140 10.47 18.61 0.09
C PHE A 140 10.59 17.15 0.54
N PHE A 141 10.39 16.20 -0.36
CA PHE A 141 10.59 14.78 -0.13
C PHE A 141 11.88 14.27 -0.76
N ARG A 142 12.50 13.28 -0.11
CA ARG A 142 13.55 12.45 -0.71
C ARG A 142 12.92 11.42 -1.65
N SER A 143 13.74 10.79 -2.50
CA SER A 143 13.29 9.64 -3.31
C SER A 143 12.66 8.55 -2.44
N PHE A 144 11.61 7.92 -2.97
CA PHE A 144 10.87 6.82 -2.35
C PHE A 144 11.31 5.44 -2.84
N ASP A 145 12.34 5.35 -3.68
CA ASP A 145 12.80 4.10 -4.32
C ASP A 145 13.13 2.99 -3.30
N ASP A 146 13.52 3.35 -2.08
CA ASP A 146 13.83 2.43 -0.97
C ASP A 146 12.61 2.08 -0.10
N ALA A 147 11.44 2.68 -0.36
CA ALA A 147 10.24 2.55 0.45
C ALA A 147 9.08 1.86 -0.29
N PHE A 148 8.73 2.34 -1.50
CA PHE A 148 7.67 1.77 -2.33
C PHE A 148 7.73 2.31 -3.76
N GLU A 149 7.15 1.57 -4.71
CA GLU A 149 6.93 2.05 -6.07
C GLU A 149 5.72 3.00 -6.10
N ASP A 150 5.86 4.15 -6.76
CA ASP A 150 4.81 5.17 -6.87
C ASP A 150 3.50 4.60 -7.45
N SER A 151 3.58 3.77 -8.50
CA SER A 151 2.41 3.19 -9.16
C SER A 151 1.60 2.28 -8.21
N GLN A 152 2.31 1.48 -7.40
CA GLN A 152 1.75 0.58 -6.41
C GLN A 152 1.19 1.34 -5.21
N ALA A 153 1.92 2.34 -4.71
CA ALA A 153 1.44 3.18 -3.62
C ALA A 153 0.19 3.98 -4.02
N ILE A 154 0.11 4.48 -5.26
CA ILE A 154 -1.12 5.09 -5.79
C ILE A 154 -2.28 4.09 -5.71
N GLU A 155 -2.10 2.88 -6.20
CA GLU A 155 -3.14 1.84 -6.20
C GLU A 155 -3.58 1.48 -4.77
N ASP A 156 -2.63 1.26 -3.86
CA ASP A 156 -2.90 0.87 -2.48
C ASP A 156 -3.59 1.97 -1.68
N LEU A 157 -3.19 3.23 -1.87
CA LEU A 157 -3.84 4.38 -1.23
C LEU A 157 -5.22 4.67 -1.82
N SER A 158 -5.39 4.37 -3.11
CA SER A 158 -6.66 4.54 -3.81
C SER A 158 -7.73 3.59 -3.31
N THR A 159 -7.38 2.34 -2.99
CA THR A 159 -8.37 1.31 -2.64
C THR A 159 -8.88 1.43 -1.19
N PRO A 160 -10.19 1.25 -0.92
CA PRO A 160 -10.74 1.22 0.43
C PRO A 160 -10.11 0.12 1.30
N ALA A 161 -9.91 0.41 2.59
CA ALA A 161 -9.45 -0.60 3.54
C ALA A 161 -10.60 -1.53 3.93
N LYS A 162 -10.43 -2.84 3.68
CA LYS A 162 -11.46 -3.86 3.97
C LYS A 162 -11.41 -4.37 5.41
N ASP A 163 -10.25 -4.24 6.05
CA ASP A 163 -9.99 -4.73 7.41
C ASP A 163 -8.87 -3.90 8.07
N ASN A 164 -8.57 -4.24 9.32
CA ASN A 164 -7.54 -3.57 10.11
C ASN A 164 -6.14 -3.67 9.49
N ALA A 165 -5.78 -4.79 8.86
CA ALA A 165 -4.45 -4.97 8.30
C ALA A 165 -4.28 -4.10 7.04
N HIS A 166 -5.31 -4.08 6.18
CA HIS A 166 -5.39 -3.17 5.04
C HIS A 166 -5.31 -1.70 5.46
N PHE A 167 -6.03 -1.33 6.52
CA PHE A 167 -5.97 0.02 7.09
C PHE A 167 -4.55 0.36 7.58
N LEU A 168 -3.93 -0.51 8.36
CA LEU A 168 -2.58 -0.30 8.89
C LEU A 168 -1.50 -0.27 7.81
N TYR A 169 -1.63 -1.08 6.76
CA TYR A 169 -0.70 -1.06 5.63
C TYR A 169 -0.69 0.31 4.94
N ARG A 170 -1.87 0.89 4.70
CA ARG A 170 -1.99 2.24 4.11
C ARG A 170 -1.45 3.33 5.05
N VAL A 171 -1.68 3.20 6.35
CA VAL A 171 -1.04 4.05 7.37
C VAL A 171 0.48 3.94 7.32
N CYS A 172 1.04 2.75 7.06
CA CYS A 172 2.48 2.57 6.86
C CYS A 172 3.00 3.30 5.61
N ILE A 173 2.26 3.27 4.49
CA ILE A 173 2.59 4.05 3.29
C ILE A 173 2.62 5.55 3.62
N LEU A 174 1.56 6.10 4.25
CA LEU A 174 1.54 7.52 4.67
C LEU A 174 2.66 7.85 5.66
N SER A 175 3.02 6.93 6.56
CA SER A 175 4.18 7.09 7.41
C SER A 175 5.49 7.12 6.61
N GLY A 176 5.57 6.38 5.49
CA GLY A 176 6.70 6.41 4.58
C GLY A 176 6.90 7.82 4.00
N PHE A 177 5.83 8.50 3.58
CA PHE A 177 5.86 9.92 3.19
C PHE A 177 6.50 10.80 4.27
N ILE A 178 6.09 10.63 5.52
CA ILE A 178 6.65 11.41 6.65
C ILE A 178 8.14 11.11 6.87
N ASP A 179 8.53 9.83 6.73
CA ASP A 179 9.92 9.42 6.87
C ASP A 179 10.80 9.97 5.74
N HIS A 180 10.22 10.33 4.60
CA HIS A 180 10.92 10.88 3.44
C HIS A 180 11.00 12.40 3.40
N ILE A 181 10.40 13.13 4.36
CA ILE A 181 10.57 14.59 4.45
C ILE A 181 12.07 14.94 4.52
N ASN A 182 12.51 15.78 3.59
CA ASN A 182 13.91 16.14 3.33
C ASN A 182 14.35 17.45 3.99
N VAL A 183 13.43 18.10 4.72
CA VAL A 183 13.66 19.40 5.32
C VAL A 183 14.48 19.28 6.60
N ARG A 184 15.65 19.92 6.66
CA ARG A 184 16.58 19.88 7.80
C ARG A 184 17.33 21.19 7.99
N LEU A 185 17.72 21.50 9.23
CA LEU A 185 18.65 22.60 9.47
C LEU A 185 20.09 22.19 9.10
N PRO A 186 20.96 23.13 8.68
CA PRO A 186 22.36 22.82 8.31
C PRO A 186 23.18 22.12 9.41
N LYS A 187 22.82 22.35 10.68
CA LYS A 187 23.50 21.78 11.86
C LYS A 187 22.93 20.44 12.31
N GLU A 188 21.82 19.98 11.72
CA GLU A 188 21.20 18.72 12.12
C GLU A 188 21.87 17.50 11.50
N ASN A 189 22.12 16.49 12.34
CA ASN A 189 22.62 15.21 11.86
C ASN A 189 21.53 14.50 11.01
N LYS A 190 21.95 13.83 9.93
CA LYS A 190 21.10 12.94 9.12
C LYS A 190 20.40 11.85 9.95
N GLN A 191 20.92 11.50 11.13
CA GLN A 191 20.30 10.56 12.07
C GLN A 191 19.01 11.09 12.75
N ASN A 192 18.74 12.40 12.73
CA ASN A 192 17.47 12.91 13.26
C ASN A 192 16.29 12.37 12.44
N LYS A 193 15.23 11.91 13.13
CA LYS A 193 13.97 11.48 12.48
C LYS A 193 13.39 12.64 11.66
N SER A 194 12.91 12.35 10.46
CA SER A 194 12.47 13.37 9.48
C SER A 194 11.40 14.32 10.03
N LEU A 195 10.39 13.81 10.74
CA LEU A 195 9.38 14.68 11.38
C LEU A 195 9.98 15.62 12.44
N LYS A 196 10.99 15.16 13.19
CA LYS A 196 11.66 16.01 14.19
C LYS A 196 12.49 17.10 13.52
N ALA A 197 13.23 16.75 12.45
CA ALA A 197 13.98 17.72 11.68
C ALA A 197 13.06 18.76 11.02
N PHE A 198 11.93 18.32 10.46
CA PHE A 198 10.92 19.21 9.92
C PHE A 198 10.33 20.16 10.97
N LYS A 199 10.01 19.67 12.18
CA LYS A 199 9.58 20.53 13.30
C LYS A 199 10.64 21.58 13.64
N ASN A 200 11.89 21.18 13.76
CA ASN A 200 12.99 22.11 14.07
C ASN A 200 13.19 23.15 12.97
N TRP A 201 13.01 22.77 11.72
CA TRP A 201 13.10 23.69 10.60
C TRP A 201 11.92 24.68 10.58
N LEU A 202 10.68 24.20 10.76
CA LEU A 202 9.49 25.05 10.79
C LEU A 202 9.53 26.10 11.90
N LEU A 203 10.19 25.84 13.03
CA LEU A 203 10.36 26.84 14.10
C LEU A 203 11.06 28.13 13.63
N ASN A 204 11.81 28.08 12.53
CA ASN A 204 12.46 29.25 11.95
C ASN A 204 11.58 29.96 10.90
N GLU A 205 10.52 29.31 10.42
CA GLU A 205 9.70 29.80 9.30
C GLU A 205 8.31 30.25 9.78
N VAL A 206 7.78 29.65 10.84
CA VAL A 206 6.42 29.92 11.34
C VAL A 206 6.41 30.11 12.86
N LYS A 207 5.34 30.74 13.36
CA LYS A 207 5.10 30.89 14.81
C LYS A 207 4.83 29.52 15.47
N GLU A 208 5.17 29.42 16.76
CA GLU A 208 5.06 28.18 17.54
C GLU A 208 3.63 27.60 17.59
N ASP A 209 2.61 28.46 17.63
CA ASP A 209 1.20 28.04 17.62
C ASP A 209 0.77 27.40 16.28
N LYS A 210 1.45 27.75 15.19
CA LYS A 210 1.22 27.18 13.85
C LYS A 210 2.03 25.90 13.63
N LEU A 211 3.22 25.79 14.23
CA LEU A 211 4.05 24.60 14.20
C LEU A 211 3.28 23.33 14.58
N GLU A 212 2.62 23.34 15.73
CA GLU A 212 1.90 22.16 16.23
C GLU A 212 0.76 21.82 15.28
N LYS A 213 0.03 22.82 14.75
CA LYS A 213 -1.05 22.58 13.77
C LYS A 213 -0.55 21.90 12.51
N LEU A 214 0.58 22.36 11.94
CA LEU A 214 1.15 21.82 10.70
C LEU A 214 1.71 20.40 10.88
N THR A 215 2.16 20.05 12.09
CA THR A 215 2.86 18.78 12.34
C THR A 215 2.02 17.75 13.10
N ARG A 216 0.88 18.14 13.68
CA ARG A 216 0.02 17.26 14.47
C ARG A 216 -0.45 16.05 13.67
N THR A 217 -0.95 16.27 12.45
CA THR A 217 -1.45 15.17 11.60
C THR A 217 -0.37 14.13 11.34
N PHE A 218 0.85 14.56 11.02
CA PHE A 218 1.98 13.65 10.82
C PHE A 218 2.30 12.86 12.09
N GLN A 219 2.30 13.51 13.24
CA GLN A 219 2.51 12.81 14.52
C GLN A 219 1.41 11.77 14.76
N MET A 220 0.15 12.08 14.46
CA MET A 220 -0.97 11.14 14.64
C MET A 220 -0.88 9.95 13.68
N VAL A 221 -0.46 10.14 12.42
CA VAL A 221 -0.17 9.03 11.50
C VAL A 221 0.96 8.15 12.03
N LYS A 222 2.07 8.75 12.51
CA LYS A 222 3.18 7.99 13.13
C LYS A 222 2.72 7.21 14.36
N ASN A 223 1.78 7.75 15.14
CA ASN A 223 1.22 7.06 16.29
C ASN A 223 0.32 5.89 15.86
N LEU A 224 -0.54 6.06 14.84
CA LEU A 224 -1.32 4.94 14.30
C LEU A 224 -0.44 3.80 13.79
N ARG A 225 0.70 4.11 13.15
CA ARG A 225 1.66 3.10 12.67
C ARG A 225 2.19 2.20 13.78
N LYS A 226 2.27 2.66 15.04
CA LYS A 226 2.74 1.84 16.18
C LYS A 226 1.82 0.67 16.54
N GLN A 227 0.67 0.55 15.88
CA GLN A 227 -0.13 -0.67 15.92
C GLN A 227 0.52 -1.82 15.15
N TYR A 228 1.57 -1.55 14.36
CA TYR A 228 2.34 -2.54 13.63
C TYR A 228 3.82 -2.52 14.06
N PRO A 229 4.38 -3.67 14.49
CA PRO A 229 3.70 -4.96 14.70
C PRO A 229 2.72 -4.94 15.89
N ILE A 230 1.70 -5.82 15.89
CA ILE A 230 0.56 -5.80 16.85
C ILE A 230 0.98 -5.79 18.33
N HIS A 231 2.14 -6.31 18.69
CA HIS A 231 2.62 -6.27 20.08
C HIS A 231 2.99 -4.86 20.55
N GLU A 232 3.30 -3.93 19.64
CA GLU A 232 3.52 -2.52 19.97
C GLU A 232 2.22 -1.73 20.20
N HIS A 233 1.06 -2.32 19.88
CA HIS A 233 -0.24 -1.68 20.07
C HIS A 233 -0.59 -1.50 21.56
N PHE A 234 -0.03 -2.33 22.44
CA PHE A 234 -0.43 -2.38 23.85
C PHE A 234 0.72 -1.98 24.79
N ASP A 235 0.34 -1.49 25.96
CA ASP A 235 1.19 -1.39 27.15
C ASP A 235 0.52 -2.09 28.33
N ILE A 236 1.26 -2.19 29.43
CA ILE A 236 0.79 -2.76 30.69
C ILE A 236 0.56 -1.59 31.64
N SER A 237 -0.66 -1.46 32.16
CA SER A 237 -1.01 -0.43 33.14
C SER A 237 -0.28 -0.67 34.48
N PRO A 238 -0.22 0.32 35.39
CA PRO A 238 0.32 0.11 36.74
C PRO A 238 -0.32 -1.06 37.50
N GLU A 239 -1.58 -1.38 37.17
CA GLU A 239 -2.37 -2.49 37.73
C GLU A 239 -2.11 -3.84 37.05
N GLY A 240 -1.18 -3.90 36.08
CA GLY A 240 -0.83 -5.13 35.36
C GLY A 240 -1.78 -5.48 34.20
N ILE A 241 -2.68 -4.57 33.81
CA ILE A 241 -3.69 -4.83 32.78
C ILE A 241 -3.16 -4.40 31.41
N ARG A 242 -3.34 -5.26 30.39
CA ARG A 242 -3.01 -4.91 29.00
C ARG A 242 -4.02 -3.88 28.48
N GLN A 243 -3.54 -2.71 28.07
CA GLN A 243 -4.37 -1.65 27.50
C GLN A 243 -3.73 -1.08 26.22
N ILE A 244 -4.53 -0.40 25.39
CA ILE A 244 -4.04 0.26 24.18
C ILE A 244 -3.18 1.45 24.59
N ARG A 245 -2.00 1.59 23.97
CA ARG A 245 -1.10 2.71 24.26
C ARG A 245 -1.81 4.05 24.08
N ARG A 246 -1.59 4.97 25.03
CA ARG A 246 -2.25 6.30 25.04
C ARG A 246 -2.11 7.03 23.71
N GLU A 247 -0.92 7.00 23.11
CA GLU A 247 -0.62 7.65 21.83
C GLU A 247 -1.43 7.10 20.64
N ILE A 248 -1.75 5.81 20.66
CA ILE A 248 -2.60 5.17 19.64
C ILE A 248 -4.05 5.59 19.88
N SER A 249 -4.52 5.54 21.13
CA SER A 249 -5.87 6.00 21.50
C SER A 249 -6.10 7.48 21.14
N GLU A 250 -5.11 8.35 21.37
CA GLU A 250 -5.14 9.75 20.97
C GLU A 250 -5.25 9.90 19.44
N ALA A 251 -4.50 9.12 18.68
CA ALA A 251 -4.55 9.17 17.22
C ALA A 251 -5.87 8.63 16.67
N ARG A 252 -6.41 7.54 17.24
CA ARG A 252 -7.75 7.03 16.91
C ARG A 252 -8.82 8.10 17.13
N LYS A 253 -8.76 8.82 18.26
CA LYS A 253 -9.67 9.93 18.54
C LYS A 253 -9.48 11.10 17.57
N TYR A 254 -8.25 11.46 17.24
CA TYR A 254 -7.94 12.56 16.33
C TYR A 254 -8.56 12.36 14.93
N PHE A 255 -8.49 11.14 14.38
CA PHE A 255 -9.07 10.81 13.08
C PHE A 255 -10.53 10.33 13.15
N ASN A 256 -11.16 10.35 14.34
CA ASN A 256 -12.50 9.82 14.58
C ASN A 256 -12.67 8.36 14.09
N LEU A 257 -11.69 7.51 14.38
CA LEU A 257 -11.69 6.12 13.92
C LEU A 257 -12.74 5.29 14.65
N THR A 258 -13.36 4.40 13.90
CA THR A 258 -14.42 3.48 14.33
C THR A 258 -13.95 2.03 14.11
N LEU A 259 -14.85 1.16 13.67
CA LEU A 259 -14.53 -0.19 13.17
C LEU A 259 -14.93 -0.32 11.68
N ASP A 260 -15.36 0.78 11.06
CA ASP A 260 -15.61 0.87 9.62
C ASP A 260 -14.31 1.29 8.93
N TYR A 261 -13.50 0.30 8.53
CA TYR A 261 -12.15 0.51 8.02
C TYR A 261 -12.11 1.32 6.72
N GLU A 262 -13.14 1.22 5.89
CA GLU A 262 -13.23 1.98 4.65
C GLU A 262 -13.39 3.46 4.96
N ARG A 263 -14.34 3.81 5.82
CA ARG A 263 -14.55 5.19 6.26
C ARG A 263 -13.37 5.73 7.07
N ASP A 264 -12.82 4.90 7.95
CA ASP A 264 -11.65 5.24 8.77
C ASP A 264 -10.43 5.56 7.89
N TRP A 265 -10.20 4.78 6.83
CA TRP A 265 -9.14 5.06 5.86
C TRP A 265 -9.34 6.40 5.18
N LEU A 266 -10.54 6.67 4.66
CA LEU A 266 -10.85 7.94 4.00
C LEU A 266 -10.64 9.14 4.93
N ASN A 267 -11.03 9.02 6.21
CA ASN A 267 -10.80 10.06 7.21
C ASN A 267 -9.30 10.35 7.41
N VAL A 268 -8.48 9.31 7.57
CA VAL A 268 -7.03 9.46 7.73
C VAL A 268 -6.42 10.10 6.50
N PHE A 269 -6.76 9.58 5.32
CA PHE A 269 -6.21 10.02 4.05
C PHE A 269 -6.53 11.51 3.77
N GLU A 270 -7.80 11.91 3.90
CA GLU A 270 -8.21 13.29 3.61
C GLU A 270 -7.59 14.30 4.57
N VAL A 271 -7.50 13.95 5.86
CA VAL A 271 -6.84 14.82 6.85
C VAL A 271 -5.34 14.92 6.57
N PHE A 272 -4.69 13.82 6.19
CA PHE A 272 -3.27 13.83 5.81
C PHE A 272 -3.03 14.69 4.56
N LYS A 273 -3.80 14.51 3.49
CA LYS A 273 -3.71 15.31 2.26
C LYS A 273 -3.88 16.80 2.55
N LYS A 274 -4.90 17.17 3.33
CA LYS A 274 -5.13 18.57 3.74
C LYS A 274 -3.95 19.14 4.52
N SER A 275 -3.30 18.35 5.37
CA SER A 275 -2.12 18.82 6.11
C SER A 275 -0.93 19.17 5.21
N LEU A 276 -0.73 18.46 4.09
CA LEU A 276 0.28 18.82 3.09
C LEU A 276 -0.04 20.15 2.39
N ILE A 277 -1.32 20.36 2.06
CA ILE A 277 -1.79 21.63 1.46
C ILE A 277 -1.57 22.79 2.45
N SER A 278 -1.95 22.61 3.71
CA SER A 278 -1.80 23.65 4.73
C SER A 278 -0.34 24.06 4.98
N ILE A 279 0.63 23.16 4.80
CA ILE A 279 2.06 23.50 4.88
C ILE A 279 2.43 24.48 3.77
N GLU A 280 2.02 24.18 2.53
CA GLU A 280 2.28 25.04 1.38
C GLU A 280 1.62 26.42 1.54
N GLU A 281 0.34 26.45 1.94
CA GLU A 281 -0.42 27.68 2.15
C GLU A 281 0.19 28.56 3.25
N GLU A 282 0.58 27.96 4.37
CA GLU A 282 1.17 28.71 5.48
C GLU A 282 2.55 29.26 5.12
N LEU A 283 3.36 28.52 4.36
CA LEU A 283 4.68 28.98 3.91
C LEU A 283 4.62 29.96 2.74
N LYS A 284 3.48 30.14 2.07
CA LYS A 284 3.30 31.17 1.03
C LYS A 284 3.00 32.55 1.61
N ASN A 285 2.39 32.62 2.78
CA ASN A 285 2.00 33.85 3.46
C ASN A 285 3.12 34.42 4.33
#